data_AF-A0A9D6Z8S8-F1
#
_entry.id   AF-A0A9D6Z8S8-F1
#
_cell.length_a   1.000
_cell.length_b   1.000
_cell.length_c   1.000
_cell.angle_alpha   90.00
_cell.angle_beta   90.00
_cell.angle_gamma   90.00
#
_symmetry.space_group_name_H-M   'P 1'
#
loop_
_entity.id
_entity.type
_entity.pdbx_description
1 polymer ?
#
loop_
_entity_poly.entity_id
_entity_poly.type
_entity_poly.pdbx_seq_one_letter_code
_entity_poly.pdbx_strand_id
1 'polypeptide(L)'
;MYLIIVLVVLAILGYLLVKLNSSIDIAGIWNRDNQTQNTQRDVRKIPDVETAPKDVLALRREHQLRALTELEDGIKIQDVPNGVYGFSMCNVESLRTKRGNTSSLEIHKHHDGIVYYVGYASDEDIEKYLARPKNFHILTFPRSGDKASSLFEIPVDFVSKCDVRPFGDGYLFDLFVTSIPELQS
;
A
#
# COMPACT_ATOMS: atom_id res chain seq x y z
N MET A 1 36.64 31.12 -48.83
CA MET A 1 35.56 30.29 -48.24
C MET A 1 35.95 28.83 -47.95
N TYR A 2 37.16 28.37 -48.32
CA TYR A 2 37.61 26.98 -48.03
C TYR A 2 38.22 26.82 -46.62
N LEU A 3 38.78 27.88 -46.03
CA LEU A 3 39.52 27.80 -44.76
C LEU A 3 38.61 27.59 -43.53
N ILE A 4 37.36 28.08 -43.58
CA ILE A 4 36.38 27.90 -42.50
C ILE A 4 35.83 26.46 -42.48
N ILE A 5 35.62 25.84 -43.66
CA ILE A 5 35.12 24.47 -43.77
C ILE A 5 36.13 23.47 -43.20
N VAL A 6 37.43 23.68 -43.45
CA VAL A 6 38.50 22.82 -42.93
C VAL A 6 38.55 22.84 -41.39
N LEU A 7 38.37 24.01 -40.77
CA LEU A 7 38.39 24.14 -39.32
C LEU A 7 37.18 23.46 -38.64
N VAL A 8 36.00 23.55 -39.25
CA VAL A 8 34.78 22.87 -38.74
C VAL A 8 34.91 21.35 -38.86
N VAL A 9 35.44 20.85 -39.96
CA VAL A 9 35.68 19.40 -40.14
C VAL A 9 36.69 18.87 -39.12
N LEU A 10 37.77 19.60 -38.85
CA LEU A 10 38.77 19.20 -37.85
C LEU A 10 38.20 19.20 -36.42
N ALA A 11 37.34 20.16 -36.08
CA ALA A 11 36.70 20.20 -34.76
C ALA A 11 35.72 19.03 -34.54
N ILE A 12 34.95 18.67 -35.57
CA ILE A 12 34.02 17.51 -35.52
C ILE A 12 34.81 16.19 -35.43
N LEU A 13 35.91 16.07 -36.18
CA LEU A 13 36.75 14.87 -36.15
C LEU A 13 37.44 14.70 -34.78
N GLY A 14 37.93 15.78 -34.18
CA GLY A 14 38.49 15.76 -32.83
C GLY A 14 37.47 15.37 -31.76
N TYR A 15 36.24 15.89 -31.85
CA TYR A 15 35.15 15.54 -30.93
C TYR A 15 34.73 14.06 -31.04
N LEU A 16 34.68 13.51 -32.27
CA LEU A 16 34.35 12.10 -32.48
C LEU A 16 35.45 11.16 -31.97
N LEU A 17 36.73 11.52 -32.13
CA LEU A 17 37.84 10.72 -31.60
C LEU A 17 37.87 10.68 -30.06
N VAL A 18 37.49 11.76 -29.39
CA VAL A 18 37.37 11.78 -27.91
C VAL A 18 36.16 10.98 -27.43
N LYS A 19 35.04 11.00 -28.16
CA LYS A 19 33.80 10.26 -27.80
C LYS A 19 33.91 8.74 -28.01
N LEU A 20 34.76 8.30 -28.96
CA LEU A 20 35.01 6.88 -29.26
C LEU A 20 36.08 6.23 -28.36
N ASN A 21 36.77 7.00 -27.51
CA ASN A 21 37.76 6.47 -26.56
C ASN A 21 37.12 5.98 -25.23
N SER A 22 35.82 5.68 -25.25
CA SER A 22 35.12 4.99 -24.16
C SER A 22 35.30 3.50 -24.36
N SER A 23 36.30 2.95 -23.69
CA SER A 23 36.78 1.58 -23.83
C SER A 23 35.66 0.54 -23.72
N ILE A 24 35.42 -0.12 -24.85
CA ILE A 24 34.82 -1.44 -24.94
C ILE A 24 35.89 -2.42 -24.45
N ASP A 25 35.73 -2.93 -23.23
CA ASP A 25 36.54 -4.04 -22.74
C ASP A 25 35.86 -5.35 -23.14
N ILE A 26 36.26 -5.89 -24.29
CA ILE A 26 35.92 -7.24 -24.73
C ILE A 26 37.23 -8.03 -24.76
N ALA A 27 37.63 -8.50 -23.58
CA ALA A 27 38.66 -9.52 -23.43
C ALA A 27 38.21 -10.50 -22.34
N GLY A 28 37.71 -11.66 -22.76
CA GLY A 28 37.35 -12.74 -21.84
C GLY A 28 36.21 -13.65 -22.27
N ILE A 29 36.01 -13.87 -23.57
CA ILE A 29 35.11 -14.93 -24.05
C ILE A 29 35.92 -16.22 -24.17
N TRP A 30 35.37 -17.28 -23.55
CA TRP A 30 35.63 -18.72 -23.70
C TRP A 30 36.55 -19.45 -22.69
N ASN A 31 35.93 -19.92 -21.60
CA ASN A 31 35.85 -21.36 -21.24
C ASN A 31 34.70 -21.53 -20.24
N ARG A 32 33.51 -21.98 -20.67
CA ARG A 32 33.02 -23.36 -20.56
C ARG A 32 32.77 -23.79 -19.11
N ASP A 33 31.50 -24.13 -18.86
CA ASP A 33 30.88 -24.66 -17.64
C ASP A 33 30.71 -23.67 -16.48
N ASN A 34 29.50 -23.09 -16.37
CA ASN A 34 28.80 -22.91 -15.11
C ASN A 34 27.32 -22.58 -15.37
N GLN A 35 26.55 -23.66 -15.38
CA GLN A 35 25.11 -23.71 -15.35
C GLN A 35 24.61 -22.91 -14.12
N THR A 36 24.02 -21.75 -14.40
CA THR A 36 22.92 -21.15 -13.64
C THR A 36 23.08 -21.13 -12.12
N GLN A 37 23.92 -20.21 -11.60
CA GLN A 37 23.67 -19.70 -10.25
C GLN A 37 22.41 -18.83 -10.31
N ASN A 38 21.29 -19.48 -9.99
CA ASN A 38 20.11 -18.88 -9.39
C ASN A 38 20.57 -17.98 -8.23
N THR A 39 20.89 -16.73 -8.53
CA THR A 39 20.76 -15.66 -7.54
C THR A 39 19.27 -15.36 -7.48
N GLN A 40 18.54 -16.31 -6.90
CA GLN A 40 17.31 -16.04 -6.21
C GLN A 40 17.71 -15.06 -5.10
N ARG A 41 17.67 -13.77 -5.43
CA ARG A 41 17.34 -12.77 -4.44
C ARG A 41 15.96 -13.19 -3.98
N ASP A 42 15.94 -14.05 -2.96
CA ASP A 42 14.89 -14.11 -1.97
C ASP A 42 14.79 -12.69 -1.42
N VAL A 43 14.10 -11.83 -2.18
CA VAL A 43 13.27 -10.80 -1.61
C VAL A 43 12.23 -11.61 -0.85
N ARG A 44 12.62 -12.06 0.35
CA ARG A 44 11.70 -12.41 1.40
C ARG A 44 10.92 -11.11 1.60
N LYS A 45 9.85 -10.98 0.83
CA LYS A 45 8.90 -9.88 0.90
C LYS A 45 8.36 -10.04 2.31
N ILE A 46 8.95 -9.30 3.25
CA ILE A 46 8.58 -9.34 4.66
C ILE A 46 7.07 -9.18 4.65
N PRO A 47 6.30 -10.16 5.16
CA PRO A 47 4.86 -10.07 5.13
C PRO A 47 4.47 -8.75 5.81
N ASP A 48 3.51 -8.02 5.22
CA ASP A 48 2.99 -6.73 5.70
C ASP A 48 2.60 -6.75 7.20
N VAL A 49 2.44 -7.96 7.75
CA VAL A 49 2.28 -8.28 9.17
C VAL A 49 3.37 -7.69 10.06
N GLU A 50 4.64 -7.78 9.68
CA GLU A 50 5.78 -7.32 10.51
C GLU A 50 6.11 -5.82 10.32
N THR A 51 5.62 -5.19 9.26
CA THR A 51 5.86 -3.77 8.95
C THR A 51 4.71 -2.84 9.37
N ALA A 52 3.71 -3.37 10.06
CA ALA A 52 2.58 -2.57 10.54
C ALA A 52 3.02 -1.58 11.64
N PRO A 53 2.48 -0.35 11.64
CA PRO A 53 2.66 0.61 12.73
C PRO A 53 2.28 0.04 14.11
N LYS A 54 2.92 0.56 15.18
CA LYS A 54 2.80 0.02 16.54
C LYS A 54 1.37 0.07 17.11
N ASP A 55 0.64 1.11 16.77
CA ASP A 55 -0.77 1.34 17.08
C ASP A 55 -1.67 0.31 16.40
N VAL A 56 -1.46 0.01 15.11
CA VAL A 56 -2.17 -1.08 14.41
C VAL A 56 -1.88 -2.43 15.06
N LEU A 57 -0.61 -2.69 15.42
CA LEU A 57 -0.23 -3.90 16.15
C LEU A 57 -0.84 -3.97 17.55
N ALA A 58 -1.10 -2.83 18.20
CA ALA A 58 -1.81 -2.78 19.47
C ALA A 58 -3.30 -3.12 19.27
N LEU A 59 -3.94 -2.51 18.29
CA LEU A 59 -5.34 -2.76 17.93
C LEU A 59 -5.61 -4.24 17.60
N ARG A 60 -4.73 -4.85 16.78
CA ARG A 60 -4.79 -6.30 16.49
C ARG A 60 -4.70 -7.16 17.75
N ARG A 61 -3.86 -6.79 18.72
CA ARG A 61 -3.71 -7.52 19.98
C ARG A 61 -4.91 -7.33 20.90
N GLU A 62 -5.43 -6.11 20.97
CA GLU A 62 -6.62 -5.76 21.74
C GLU A 62 -7.83 -6.61 21.32
N HIS A 63 -8.07 -6.71 20.01
CA HIS A 63 -9.17 -7.51 19.46
C HIS A 63 -8.81 -8.99 19.22
N GLN A 64 -7.62 -9.43 19.66
CA GLN A 64 -7.13 -10.81 19.53
C GLN A 64 -7.22 -11.34 18.09
N LEU A 65 -6.83 -10.52 17.14
CA LEU A 65 -6.90 -10.82 15.72
C LEU A 65 -5.65 -11.57 15.27
N ARG A 66 -5.85 -12.61 14.47
CA ARG A 66 -4.77 -13.23 13.70
C ARG A 66 -4.76 -12.71 12.26
N ALA A 67 -3.62 -12.82 11.60
CA ALA A 67 -3.55 -12.55 10.17
C ALA A 67 -4.40 -13.57 9.39
N LEU A 68 -5.01 -13.11 8.30
CA LEU A 68 -5.55 -13.98 7.26
C LEU A 68 -4.42 -14.87 6.72
N THR A 69 -4.69 -16.18 6.57
CA THR A 69 -3.72 -17.12 6.04
C THR A 69 -3.75 -17.16 4.51
N GLU A 70 -2.71 -17.70 3.88
CA GLU A 70 -2.66 -17.84 2.41
C GLU A 70 -3.77 -18.75 1.85
N LEU A 71 -4.23 -19.73 2.64
CA LEU A 71 -5.37 -20.59 2.28
C LEU A 71 -6.71 -19.85 2.32
N GLU A 72 -6.79 -18.75 3.06
CA GLU A 72 -7.98 -17.92 3.20
C GLU A 72 -7.97 -16.70 2.26
N ASP A 73 -6.92 -16.53 1.43
CA ASP A 73 -6.80 -15.40 0.51
C ASP A 73 -7.90 -15.42 -0.56
N GLY A 74 -8.61 -14.31 -0.69
CA GLY A 74 -9.68 -14.13 -1.66
C GLY A 74 -11.01 -14.79 -1.26
N ILE A 75 -11.10 -15.39 -0.07
CA ILE A 75 -12.38 -15.85 0.48
C ILE A 75 -13.27 -14.64 0.77
N LYS A 76 -14.59 -14.81 0.57
CA LYS A 76 -15.59 -13.77 0.86
C LYS A 76 -15.63 -13.48 2.36
N ILE A 77 -15.81 -12.22 2.74
CA ILE A 77 -15.76 -11.79 4.15
C ILE A 77 -16.70 -12.58 5.07
N GLN A 78 -17.88 -12.97 4.56
CA GLN A 78 -18.88 -13.76 5.28
C GLN A 78 -18.39 -15.18 5.63
N ASP A 79 -17.54 -15.77 4.78
CA ASP A 79 -17.05 -17.15 4.90
C ASP A 79 -15.70 -17.21 5.63
N VAL A 80 -15.03 -16.08 5.80
CA VAL A 80 -13.79 -15.98 6.58
C VAL A 80 -14.11 -16.14 8.09
N PRO A 81 -13.29 -16.89 8.86
CA PRO A 81 -13.47 -17.02 10.31
C PRO A 81 -13.44 -15.66 11.03
N ASN A 82 -14.12 -15.58 12.18
CA ASN A 82 -14.02 -14.42 13.05
C ASN A 82 -12.64 -14.32 13.72
N GLY A 83 -12.29 -13.14 14.22
CA GLY A 83 -11.01 -12.90 14.89
C GLY A 83 -9.83 -12.82 13.92
N VAL A 84 -10.05 -12.29 12.73
CA VAL A 84 -9.01 -12.16 11.71
C VAL A 84 -8.88 -10.74 11.19
N TYR A 85 -7.71 -10.41 10.67
CA TYR A 85 -7.51 -9.22 9.86
C TYR A 85 -6.90 -9.56 8.50
N GLY A 86 -7.25 -8.74 7.51
CA GLY A 86 -6.71 -8.81 6.16
C GLY A 86 -6.81 -7.44 5.48
N PHE A 87 -6.78 -7.42 4.16
CA PHE A 87 -6.82 -6.17 3.40
C PHE A 87 -7.90 -6.22 2.31
N SER A 88 -8.58 -5.10 2.11
CA SER A 88 -9.56 -4.95 1.04
C SER A 88 -9.72 -3.49 0.63
N MET A 89 -10.35 -3.26 -0.52
CA MET A 89 -10.78 -1.93 -0.95
C MET A 89 -12.17 -1.62 -0.36
N CYS A 90 -12.88 -0.65 -0.93
CA CYS A 90 -14.29 -0.41 -0.61
C CYS A 90 -15.17 -1.66 -0.82
N ASN A 91 -16.33 -1.69 -0.15
CA ASN A 91 -17.35 -2.76 -0.19
C ASN A 91 -16.97 -4.13 0.39
N VAL A 92 -15.69 -4.36 0.77
CA VAL A 92 -15.19 -5.52 1.52
C VAL A 92 -15.81 -6.86 1.09
N GLU A 93 -15.82 -7.17 -0.20
CA GLU A 93 -16.42 -8.42 -0.68
C GLU A 93 -15.58 -9.65 -0.27
N SER A 94 -14.26 -9.51 -0.31
CA SER A 94 -13.27 -10.53 0.03
C SER A 94 -12.05 -9.91 0.71
N LEU A 95 -11.30 -10.74 1.44
CA LEU A 95 -10.06 -10.32 2.09
C LEU A 95 -8.84 -10.84 1.36
N ARG A 96 -7.78 -10.03 1.36
CA ARG A 96 -6.45 -10.39 0.89
C ARG A 96 -5.46 -10.43 2.05
N THR A 97 -4.51 -11.35 1.96
CA THR A 97 -3.41 -11.52 2.90
C THR A 97 -2.38 -10.39 2.84
N LYS A 98 -2.33 -9.65 1.72
CA LYS A 98 -1.34 -8.61 1.45
C LYS A 98 -2.04 -7.35 0.93
N ARG A 99 -1.50 -6.17 1.28
CA ARG A 99 -2.03 -4.88 0.80
C ARG A 99 -1.81 -4.66 -0.71
N GLY A 100 -0.94 -5.47 -1.31
CA GLY A 100 -0.57 -5.37 -2.72
C GLY A 100 0.15 -4.06 -3.04
N ASN A 101 0.11 -3.64 -4.30
CA ASN A 101 0.63 -2.33 -4.73
C ASN A 101 -0.45 -1.22 -4.63
N THR A 102 -1.65 -1.56 -4.17
CA THR A 102 -2.85 -0.74 -4.32
C THR A 102 -3.30 -0.04 -3.06
N SER A 103 -2.46 0.06 -2.02
CA SER A 103 -2.78 0.78 -0.77
C SER A 103 -4.20 0.48 -0.26
N SER A 104 -4.60 -0.79 -0.20
CA SER A 104 -5.91 -1.19 0.36
C SER A 104 -6.00 -0.84 1.84
N LEU A 105 -7.23 -0.73 2.37
CA LEU A 105 -7.45 -0.58 3.81
C LEU A 105 -7.19 -1.91 4.52
N GLU A 106 -6.81 -1.81 5.79
CA GLU A 106 -6.83 -2.98 6.66
C GLU A 106 -8.27 -3.20 7.14
N ILE A 107 -8.69 -4.46 7.15
CA ILE A 107 -10.03 -4.87 7.52
C ILE A 107 -9.92 -5.80 8.71
N HIS A 108 -10.65 -5.51 9.78
CA HIS A 108 -10.72 -6.35 10.96
C HIS A 108 -12.10 -7.02 11.01
N LYS A 109 -12.14 -8.34 11.17
CA LYS A 109 -13.36 -9.09 11.49
C LYS A 109 -13.23 -9.55 12.94
N HIS A 110 -13.96 -8.90 13.83
CA HIS A 110 -13.89 -9.16 15.26
C HIS A 110 -14.54 -10.50 15.62
N HIS A 111 -14.37 -10.95 16.86
CA HIS A 111 -14.90 -12.24 17.34
C HIS A 111 -16.43 -12.30 17.33
N ASP A 112 -17.09 -11.15 17.50
CA ASP A 112 -18.55 -10.98 17.37
C ASP A 112 -19.04 -11.00 15.91
N GLY A 113 -18.13 -11.03 14.93
CA GLY A 113 -18.43 -11.06 13.50
C GLY A 113 -18.60 -9.69 12.86
N ILE A 114 -18.50 -8.59 13.62
CA ILE A 114 -18.57 -7.23 13.08
C ILE A 114 -17.29 -6.96 12.28
N VAL A 115 -17.46 -6.36 11.10
CA VAL A 115 -16.38 -6.03 10.17
C VAL A 115 -16.09 -4.54 10.24
N TYR A 116 -14.82 -4.18 10.38
CA TYR A 116 -14.35 -2.81 10.54
C TYR A 116 -13.39 -2.43 9.42
N TYR A 117 -13.54 -1.20 8.92
CA TYR A 117 -12.45 -0.51 8.23
C TYR A 117 -11.46 0.02 9.27
N VAL A 118 -10.17 -0.19 9.02
CA VAL A 118 -9.08 0.33 9.85
C VAL A 118 -8.16 1.20 9.01
N GLY A 119 -7.91 2.41 9.50
CA GLY A 119 -7.07 3.37 8.81
C GLY A 119 -6.78 4.60 9.65
N TYR A 120 -6.15 5.58 9.02
CA TYR A 120 -5.73 6.83 9.63
C TYR A 120 -6.58 7.96 9.10
N ALA A 121 -6.96 8.91 9.96
CA ALA A 121 -7.62 10.13 9.55
C ALA A 121 -6.96 11.35 10.22
N SER A 122 -7.36 12.53 9.76
CA SER A 122 -7.01 13.78 10.43
C SER A 122 -7.70 13.88 11.80
N ASP A 123 -7.11 14.61 12.74
CA ASP A 123 -7.73 14.82 14.06
C ASP A 123 -9.12 15.46 13.94
N GLU A 124 -9.32 16.35 12.97
CA GLU A 124 -10.63 16.96 12.69
C GLU A 124 -11.68 15.91 12.30
N ASP A 125 -11.31 14.93 11.46
CA ASP A 125 -12.24 13.88 11.06
C ASP A 125 -12.48 12.87 12.18
N ILE A 126 -11.49 12.65 13.06
CA ILE A 126 -11.66 11.85 14.28
C ILE A 126 -12.59 12.55 15.27
N GLU A 127 -12.47 13.87 15.46
CA GLU A 127 -13.40 14.63 16.29
C GLU A 127 -14.83 14.54 15.76
N LYS A 128 -15.03 14.62 14.44
CA LYS A 128 -16.34 14.37 13.81
C LYS A 128 -16.82 12.95 14.08
N TYR A 129 -15.96 11.94 13.90
CA TYR A 129 -16.30 10.55 14.18
C TYR A 129 -16.77 10.34 15.63
N LEU A 130 -16.05 10.94 16.59
CA LEU A 130 -16.38 10.86 18.02
C LEU A 130 -17.62 11.67 18.41
N ALA A 131 -17.87 12.81 17.74
CA ALA A 131 -19.08 13.61 17.93
C ALA A 131 -20.34 12.94 17.36
N ARG A 132 -20.19 11.92 16.50
CA ARG A 132 -21.26 11.11 15.90
C ARG A 132 -22.38 11.95 15.26
N PRO A 133 -22.08 13.01 14.47
CA PRO A 133 -23.10 13.71 13.73
C PRO A 133 -23.75 12.76 12.72
N LYS A 134 -24.96 13.09 12.29
CA LYS A 134 -25.56 12.39 11.15
C LYS A 134 -24.93 12.88 9.87
N ASN A 135 -24.74 11.98 8.89
CA ASN A 135 -24.30 12.28 7.54
C ASN A 135 -23.01 13.10 7.48
N PHE A 136 -21.89 12.43 7.72
CA PHE A 136 -20.56 13.02 7.56
C PHE A 136 -19.68 12.09 6.74
N HIS A 137 -18.47 12.54 6.45
CA HIS A 137 -17.51 11.72 5.75
C HIS A 137 -16.13 11.82 6.39
N ILE A 138 -15.35 10.75 6.28
CA ILE A 138 -14.01 10.63 6.86
C ILE A 138 -13.04 10.30 5.73
N LEU A 139 -12.05 11.16 5.53
CA LEU A 139 -10.94 10.86 4.62
C LEU A 139 -9.96 9.92 5.33
N THR A 140 -9.91 8.70 4.82
CA THR A 140 -9.23 7.57 5.45
C THR A 140 -8.00 7.16 4.64
N PHE A 141 -6.88 7.06 5.33
CA PHE A 141 -5.59 6.72 4.77
C PHE A 141 -5.16 5.32 5.23
N PRO A 142 -4.68 4.47 4.31
CA PRO A 142 -4.14 3.14 4.62
C PRO A 142 -2.94 3.12 5.58
N ARG A 143 -2.21 4.24 5.65
CA ARG A 143 -0.98 4.43 6.41
C ARG A 143 -0.99 5.82 7.04
N SER A 144 -0.31 5.95 8.18
CA SER A 144 -0.11 7.24 8.85
C SER A 144 0.69 8.22 7.99
N GLY A 145 0.38 9.50 8.08
CA GLY A 145 1.18 10.57 7.50
C GLY A 145 0.87 11.92 8.16
N ASP A 146 1.55 12.98 7.74
CA ASP A 146 1.47 14.31 8.37
C ASP A 146 0.05 14.89 8.43
N LYS A 147 -0.82 14.48 7.50
CA LYS A 147 -2.23 14.94 7.42
C LYS A 147 -3.22 13.97 8.04
N ALA A 148 -2.77 12.78 8.45
CA ALA A 148 -3.61 11.72 8.97
C ALA A 148 -2.75 10.82 9.87
N SER A 149 -2.62 11.21 11.14
CA SER A 149 -1.81 10.50 12.14
C SER A 149 -2.66 9.67 13.11
N SER A 150 -3.96 9.90 13.17
CA SER A 150 -4.83 9.31 14.16
C SER A 150 -5.49 8.04 13.63
N LEU A 151 -5.11 6.91 14.21
CA LEU A 151 -5.67 5.60 13.90
C LEU A 151 -7.11 5.51 14.43
N PHE A 152 -7.99 4.93 13.64
CA PHE A 152 -9.34 4.60 14.05
C PHE A 152 -9.85 3.33 13.36
N GLU A 153 -10.94 2.80 13.91
CA GLU A 153 -11.75 1.77 13.27
C GLU A 153 -13.20 2.21 13.20
N ILE A 154 -13.89 1.83 12.12
CA ILE A 154 -15.33 2.08 11.93
C ILE A 154 -16.02 0.83 11.35
N PRO A 155 -17.17 0.39 11.91
CA PRO A 155 -17.95 -0.69 11.31
C PRO A 155 -18.31 -0.40 9.86
N VAL A 156 -18.08 -1.38 8.99
CA VAL A 156 -18.43 -1.29 7.56
C VAL A 156 -19.92 -0.99 7.38
N ASP A 157 -20.78 -1.54 8.25
CA ASP A 157 -22.23 -1.35 8.20
C ASP A 157 -22.68 0.10 8.45
N PHE A 158 -21.83 0.94 9.05
CA PHE A 158 -22.13 2.37 9.26
C PHE A 158 -21.69 3.23 8.08
N VAL A 159 -20.93 2.67 7.14
CA VAL A 159 -20.44 3.33 5.95
C VAL A 159 -21.39 3.06 4.79
N SER A 160 -22.21 4.05 4.47
CA SER A 160 -23.18 3.99 3.37
C SER A 160 -22.56 3.98 1.97
N LYS A 161 -21.37 4.57 1.85
CA LYS A 161 -20.60 4.65 0.60
C LYS A 161 -19.12 4.77 0.92
N CYS A 162 -18.29 4.15 0.11
CA CYS A 162 -16.84 4.29 0.16
C CYS A 162 -16.35 4.63 -1.25
N ASP A 163 -15.71 5.80 -1.41
CA ASP A 163 -15.11 6.21 -2.68
C ASP A 163 -13.58 6.14 -2.59
N VAL A 164 -12.97 5.49 -3.58
CA VAL A 164 -11.51 5.43 -3.71
C VAL A 164 -11.03 6.64 -4.51
N ARG A 165 -10.07 7.39 -3.98
CA ARG A 165 -9.47 8.55 -4.65
C ARG A 165 -7.96 8.39 -4.80
N PRO A 166 -7.38 8.65 -5.98
CA PRO A 166 -5.92 8.67 -6.14
C PRO A 166 -5.28 9.71 -5.22
N PHE A 167 -4.20 9.33 -4.55
CA PHE A 167 -3.44 10.22 -3.67
C PHE A 167 -1.96 9.84 -3.64
N GLY A 168 -1.10 10.71 -4.17
CA GLY A 168 0.32 10.38 -4.40
C GLY A 168 0.45 9.13 -5.27
N ASP A 169 1.26 8.18 -4.83
CA ASP A 169 1.47 6.88 -5.50
C ASP A 169 0.46 5.80 -5.06
N GLY A 170 -0.61 6.16 -4.36
CA GLY A 170 -1.59 5.24 -3.81
C GLY A 170 -3.01 5.79 -3.84
N TYR A 171 -3.80 5.40 -2.85
CA TYR A 171 -5.20 5.80 -2.72
C TYR A 171 -5.52 6.25 -1.30
N LEU A 172 -6.49 7.16 -1.20
CA LEU A 172 -7.25 7.44 0.01
C LEU A 172 -8.70 7.02 -0.20
N PHE A 173 -9.42 6.86 0.90
CA PHE A 173 -10.79 6.34 0.93
C PHE A 173 -11.69 7.37 1.60
N ASP A 174 -12.72 7.83 0.90
CA ASP A 174 -13.72 8.75 1.43
C ASP A 174 -14.91 7.93 1.93
N LEU A 175 -15.02 7.78 3.26
CA LEU A 175 -16.03 6.96 3.91
C LEU A 175 -17.22 7.83 4.29
N PHE A 176 -18.38 7.61 3.67
CA PHE A 176 -19.62 8.34 3.95
C PHE A 176 -20.43 7.62 5.02
N VAL A 177 -20.52 8.24 6.19
CA VAL A 177 -21.15 7.69 7.39
C VAL A 177 -22.53 8.31 7.57
N THR A 178 -23.58 7.49 7.62
CA THR A 178 -24.96 7.98 7.81
C THR A 178 -25.27 8.28 9.26
N SER A 179 -25.01 7.31 10.14
CA SER A 179 -25.18 7.45 11.58
C SER A 179 -24.41 6.36 12.32
N ILE A 180 -23.79 6.72 13.43
CA ILE A 180 -23.22 5.76 14.37
C ILE A 180 -24.23 5.64 15.52
N PRO A 181 -24.88 4.48 15.72
CA PRO A 181 -25.82 4.30 16.80
C PRO A 181 -25.14 4.55 18.15
N GLU A 182 -25.88 5.13 19.09
CA GLU A 182 -25.46 5.19 20.48
C GLU A 182 -25.35 3.75 20.99
N LEU A 183 -24.13 3.25 21.17
CA LEU A 183 -23.90 2.10 22.03
C LEU A 183 -24.36 2.53 23.43
N GLN A 184 -25.48 1.99 23.88
CA GLN A 184 -25.95 2.18 25.25
C GLN A 184 -24.85 1.66 26.18
N SER A 185 -24.28 2.57 26.98
CA SER A 185 -23.33 2.27 28.05
C SER A 185 -23.96 1.45 29.15
#